data_AF-B7TIT5-F1
#
_entry.id   AF-B7TIT5-F1
#
_cell.length_a   1.000
_cell.length_b   1.000
_cell.length_c   1.000
_cell.angle_alpha   90.00
_cell.angle_beta   90.00
_cell.angle_gamma   90.00
#
_symmetry.space_group_name_H-M   'P 1'
#
loop_
_entity.id
_entity.type
_entity.pdbx_description
1 polymer ?
#
loop_
_entity_poly.entity_id
_entity_poly.type
_entity_poly.pdbx_seq_one_letter_code
_entity_poly.pdbx_strand_id
1 'polypeptide(L)'
;EGHGTGTQAGDPTEARGIFESFFAAKGAADTEANPLYVGSVKTVVGHLEGCAGLAGVIKVLLAMKHDTIPPNLHLRSLNPKIQPYRRALKVPTEPTPWPTRTDGQPKRASVNSFGFGGTNAHVILESYEPEPEQKSLTSDDLPFTTPIVISAHSQTSLLENIRRLTTYIHNNPNVSLDDVAWMLWQRRSGLGFRKSFHATSRNDLLASLEKTIADSAGEQPSLGTPAASLVSPSEGFGVLGIFSGHGAQW
;
A
#
# COMPACT_ATOMS: atom_id res chain seq x y z
N GLU A 1 0.57 12.95 -13.73
CA GLU A 1 -0.82 12.47 -13.80
C GLU A 1 -1.72 13.63 -14.19
N GLY A 2 -2.12 13.69 -15.46
CA GLY A 2 -3.02 14.71 -15.98
C GLY A 2 -4.47 14.46 -15.56
N HIS A 3 -5.30 15.49 -15.67
CA HIS A 3 -6.74 15.36 -15.57
C HIS A 3 -7.25 14.46 -16.71
N GLY A 4 -6.79 14.68 -17.94
CA GLY A 4 -6.82 13.75 -19.08
C GLY A 4 -8.12 12.94 -19.19
N THR A 5 -9.22 13.63 -19.50
CA THR A 5 -10.55 13.05 -19.60
C THR A 5 -10.89 12.52 -20.99
N GLY A 6 -10.01 12.70 -21.98
CA GLY A 6 -10.27 12.28 -23.35
C GLY A 6 -11.17 13.25 -24.11
N THR A 7 -11.41 14.44 -23.58
CA THR A 7 -12.32 15.42 -24.21
C THR A 7 -11.59 16.16 -25.33
N GLN A 8 -12.30 16.40 -26.44
CA GLN A 8 -11.72 17.04 -27.63
C GLN A 8 -11.16 18.44 -27.37
N ALA A 9 -11.75 19.17 -26.41
CA ALA A 9 -11.34 20.51 -26.02
C ALA A 9 -10.43 20.53 -24.78
N GLY A 10 -10.68 19.67 -23.80
CA GLY A 10 -9.95 19.66 -22.53
C GLY A 10 -8.52 19.16 -22.67
N ASP A 11 -8.29 18.03 -23.35
CA ASP A 11 -6.95 17.45 -23.45
C ASP A 11 -5.93 18.38 -24.14
N PRO A 12 -6.25 19.07 -25.26
CA PRO A 12 -5.33 20.05 -25.83
C PRO A 12 -5.07 21.25 -24.92
N THR A 13 -6.09 21.69 -24.17
CA THR A 13 -5.98 22.81 -23.23
C THR A 13 -5.07 22.46 -22.06
N GLU A 14 -5.24 21.26 -21.50
CA GLU A 14 -4.37 20.76 -20.43
C GLU A 14 -2.94 20.57 -20.92
N ALA A 15 -2.73 19.93 -22.08
CA ALA A 15 -1.38 19.73 -22.63
C ALA A 15 -0.65 21.05 -22.84
N ARG A 16 -1.34 22.07 -23.37
CA ARG A 16 -0.80 23.42 -23.51
C ARG A 16 -0.44 24.02 -22.15
N GLY A 17 -1.33 23.95 -21.16
CA GLY A 17 -1.08 24.49 -19.82
C GLY A 17 0.12 23.82 -19.12
N ILE A 18 0.28 22.50 -19.28
CA ILE A 18 1.46 21.77 -18.79
C ILE A 18 2.72 22.26 -19.50
N PHE A 19 2.69 22.35 -20.83
CA PHE A 19 3.84 22.81 -21.61
C PHE A 19 4.27 24.23 -21.21
N GLU A 20 3.32 25.17 -21.14
CA GLU A 20 3.58 26.56 -20.75
C GLU A 20 4.14 26.64 -19.32
N SER A 21 3.62 25.83 -18.38
CA SER A 21 4.07 25.88 -16.98
C SER A 21 5.48 25.32 -16.75
N PHE A 22 5.82 24.21 -17.41
CA PHE A 22 7.08 23.51 -17.16
C PHE A 22 8.21 23.89 -18.13
N PHE A 23 7.86 24.42 -19.32
CA PHE A 23 8.83 24.64 -20.40
C PHE A 23 8.86 26.05 -20.97
N ALA A 24 7.95 26.97 -20.64
CA ALA A 24 7.98 28.32 -21.24
C ALA A 24 9.26 29.11 -20.93
N ALA A 25 9.88 28.89 -19.76
CA ALA A 25 11.14 29.52 -19.39
C ALA A 25 12.38 28.76 -19.88
N LYS A 26 12.20 27.54 -20.42
CA LYS A 26 13.28 26.66 -20.86
C LYS A 26 13.40 26.69 -22.38
N GLY A 27 14.57 27.05 -22.89
CA GLY A 27 14.82 27.02 -24.34
C GLY A 27 14.58 25.64 -24.95
N ALA A 28 14.28 25.59 -26.25
CA ALA A 28 13.89 24.36 -26.96
C ALA A 28 14.89 23.19 -26.81
N ALA A 29 16.17 23.47 -26.56
CA ALA A 29 17.22 22.44 -26.40
C ALA A 29 17.11 21.59 -25.12
N ASP A 30 16.55 22.12 -24.01
CA ASP A 30 16.39 21.35 -22.75
C ASP A 30 15.15 20.42 -22.78
N THR A 31 14.24 20.64 -23.74
CA THR A 31 12.93 19.96 -23.78
C THR A 31 13.00 18.51 -24.30
N GLU A 32 13.96 18.18 -25.16
CA GLU A 32 14.12 16.82 -25.69
C GLU A 32 14.99 15.93 -24.79
N ALA A 33 15.95 16.50 -24.06
CA ALA A 33 16.81 15.75 -23.15
C ALA A 33 16.06 15.30 -21.89
N ASN A 34 15.09 16.11 -21.43
CA ASN A 34 14.37 15.89 -20.18
C ASN A 34 12.85 16.02 -20.37
N PRO A 35 12.20 15.08 -21.10
CA PRO A 35 10.75 15.15 -21.30
C PRO A 35 9.98 14.92 -20.00
N LEU A 36 8.80 15.54 -19.91
CA LEU A 36 7.83 15.25 -18.87
C LEU A 36 6.90 14.13 -19.33
N TYR A 37 6.79 13.06 -18.54
CA TYR A 37 5.83 12.00 -18.77
C TYR A 37 4.44 12.41 -18.27
N VAL A 38 3.46 12.38 -19.17
CA VAL A 38 2.06 12.75 -18.90
C VAL A 38 1.17 11.57 -19.20
N GLY A 39 0.40 11.12 -18.21
CA GLY A 39 -0.62 10.10 -18.40
C GLY A 39 -1.82 10.35 -17.49
N SER A 40 -2.89 9.57 -17.67
CA SER A 40 -4.14 9.65 -16.92
C SER A 40 -4.60 8.25 -16.53
N VAL A 41 -4.90 8.02 -15.26
CA VAL A 41 -5.47 6.77 -14.74
C VAL A 41 -6.85 6.49 -15.35
N LYS A 42 -7.52 7.52 -15.87
CA LYS A 42 -8.85 7.43 -16.46
C LYS A 42 -8.88 6.56 -17.72
N THR A 43 -7.75 6.39 -18.40
CA THR A 43 -7.67 5.44 -19.53
C THR A 43 -7.79 3.99 -19.07
N VAL A 44 -7.56 3.70 -17.78
CA VAL A 44 -7.55 2.35 -17.21
C VAL A 44 -8.84 2.05 -16.44
N VAL A 45 -9.25 2.97 -15.56
CA VAL A 45 -10.37 2.76 -14.63
C VAL A 45 -11.58 3.65 -14.91
N GLY A 46 -11.53 4.43 -16.00
CA GLY A 46 -12.55 5.43 -16.31
C GLY A 46 -12.47 6.67 -15.42
N HIS A 47 -13.39 7.61 -15.63
CA HIS A 47 -13.46 8.84 -14.84
C HIS A 47 -14.32 8.63 -13.58
N LEU A 48 -13.67 8.47 -12.42
CA LEU A 48 -14.35 8.25 -11.13
C LEU A 48 -14.90 9.55 -10.48
N GLU A 49 -15.24 10.55 -11.30
CA GLU A 49 -15.77 11.86 -10.86
C GLU A 49 -15.07 12.44 -9.62
N GLY A 50 -15.76 12.54 -8.48
CA GLY A 50 -15.23 13.07 -7.23
C GLY A 50 -14.01 12.32 -6.68
N CYS A 51 -13.82 11.06 -7.06
CA CYS A 51 -12.66 10.25 -6.67
C CYS A 51 -11.52 10.26 -7.71
N ALA A 52 -11.69 10.95 -8.85
CA ALA A 52 -10.71 10.91 -9.95
C ALA A 52 -9.33 11.44 -9.55
N GLY A 53 -9.27 12.49 -8.72
CA GLY A 53 -8.00 13.01 -8.21
C GLY A 53 -7.27 12.00 -7.33
N LEU A 54 -7.99 11.33 -6.41
CA LEU A 54 -7.41 10.34 -5.50
C LEU A 54 -6.94 9.09 -6.25
N ALA A 55 -7.67 8.64 -7.28
CA ALA A 55 -7.20 7.57 -8.16
C ALA A 55 -5.87 7.93 -8.84
N GLY A 56 -5.72 9.20 -9.27
CA GLY A 56 -4.47 9.72 -9.81
C GLY A 56 -3.32 9.72 -8.78
N VAL A 57 -3.61 10.12 -7.54
CA VAL A 57 -2.64 10.05 -6.42
C VAL A 57 -2.19 8.61 -6.18
N ILE A 58 -3.11 7.66 -6.10
CA ILE A 58 -2.78 6.23 -5.89
C ILE A 58 -1.89 5.70 -7.02
N LYS A 59 -2.22 6.02 -8.29
CA LYS A 59 -1.38 5.65 -9.44
C LYS A 59 0.04 6.20 -9.30
N VAL A 60 0.20 7.47 -8.93
CA VAL A 60 1.52 8.09 -8.76
C VAL A 60 2.30 7.45 -7.62
N LEU A 61 1.68 7.21 -6.46
CA LEU A 61 2.34 6.58 -5.31
C LEU A 61 2.81 5.16 -5.65
N LEU A 62 1.99 4.37 -6.35
CA LEU A 62 2.39 3.04 -6.81
C LEU A 62 3.49 3.12 -7.88
N ALA A 63 3.41 4.06 -8.81
CA ALA A 63 4.44 4.25 -9.83
C ALA A 63 5.81 4.61 -9.21
N MET A 64 5.83 5.46 -8.18
CA MET A 64 7.04 5.79 -7.43
C MET A 64 7.58 4.60 -6.65
N LYS A 65 6.70 3.85 -5.97
CA LYS A 65 7.05 2.66 -5.18
C LYS A 65 7.66 1.55 -6.04
N HIS A 66 7.17 1.40 -7.26
CA HIS A 66 7.59 0.34 -8.18
C HIS A 66 8.57 0.82 -9.27
N ASP A 67 9.12 2.04 -9.16
CA ASP A 67 10.09 2.59 -10.11
C ASP A 67 9.63 2.57 -11.58
N THR A 68 8.32 2.61 -11.81
CA THR A 68 7.74 2.37 -13.15
C THR A 68 6.54 3.27 -13.38
N ILE A 69 6.58 4.04 -14.47
CA ILE A 69 5.46 4.81 -14.98
C ILE A 69 4.57 3.88 -15.82
N PRO A 70 3.31 3.63 -15.41
CA PRO A 70 2.43 2.73 -16.14
C PRO A 70 1.94 3.34 -17.47
N PRO A 71 1.58 2.49 -18.45
CA PRO A 71 1.10 2.94 -19.75
C PRO A 71 -0.27 3.61 -19.67
N ASN A 72 -0.55 4.47 -20.65
CA ASN A 72 -1.89 4.96 -20.97
C ASN A 72 -2.51 4.03 -22.00
N LEU A 73 -3.71 3.54 -21.69
CA LEU A 73 -4.44 2.67 -22.61
C LEU A 73 -5.11 3.49 -23.71
N HIS A 74 -5.44 2.82 -24.81
CA HIS A 74 -6.22 3.35 -25.94
C HIS A 74 -5.58 4.49 -26.75
N LEU A 75 -4.35 4.93 -26.43
CA LEU A 75 -3.62 5.88 -27.25
C LEU A 75 -3.06 5.20 -28.52
N ARG A 76 -3.78 5.32 -29.64
CA ARG A 76 -3.33 4.83 -30.96
C ARG A 76 -2.61 5.89 -31.78
N SER A 77 -3.12 7.12 -31.74
CA SER A 77 -2.53 8.28 -32.39
C SER A 77 -2.68 9.49 -31.49
N LEU A 78 -1.61 10.28 -31.38
CA LEU A 78 -1.64 11.50 -30.58
C LEU A 78 -2.46 12.57 -31.30
N ASN A 79 -3.37 13.20 -30.56
CA ASN A 79 -4.24 14.27 -31.06
C ASN A 79 -3.42 15.35 -31.80
N PRO A 80 -3.76 15.73 -33.04
CA PRO A 80 -3.04 16.76 -33.80
C PRO A 80 -2.83 18.07 -33.05
N LYS A 81 -3.75 18.45 -32.16
CA LYS A 81 -3.64 19.66 -31.33
C LYS A 81 -2.62 19.54 -30.19
N ILE A 82 -2.16 18.34 -29.88
CA ILE A 82 -1.14 18.05 -28.85
C ILE A 82 0.23 17.77 -29.49
N GLN A 83 0.27 17.40 -30.79
CA GLN A 83 1.51 17.15 -31.54
C GLN A 83 2.59 18.23 -31.41
N PRO A 84 2.26 19.56 -31.35
CA PRO A 84 3.27 20.59 -31.13
C PRO A 84 4.10 20.40 -29.85
N TYR A 85 3.54 19.74 -28.82
CA TYR A 85 4.17 19.55 -27.51
C TYR A 85 4.86 18.19 -27.35
N ARG A 86 4.78 17.28 -28.33
CA ARG A 86 5.21 15.86 -28.23
C ARG A 86 6.70 15.63 -27.92
N ARG A 87 7.52 16.67 -28.09
CA ARG A 87 8.95 16.66 -27.77
C ARG A 87 9.14 16.74 -26.26
N ALA A 88 8.47 17.70 -25.63
CA ALA A 88 8.53 17.97 -24.19
C ALA A 88 7.59 17.09 -23.37
N LEU A 89 6.42 16.72 -23.92
CA LEU A 89 5.40 15.92 -23.23
C LEU A 89 5.31 14.54 -23.87
N LYS A 90 5.69 13.50 -23.11
CA LYS A 90 5.62 12.10 -23.55
C LYS A 90 4.46 11.40 -22.88
N VAL A 91 3.60 10.76 -23.68
CA VAL A 91 2.52 9.93 -23.16
C VAL A 91 2.97 8.47 -23.21
N PRO A 92 3.27 7.83 -22.06
CA PRO A 92 3.77 6.45 -22.05
C PRO A 92 2.69 5.49 -22.55
N THR A 93 3.04 4.61 -23.47
CA THR A 93 2.18 3.53 -24.01
C THR A 93 2.63 2.14 -23.59
N GLU A 94 3.78 2.05 -22.92
CA GLU A 94 4.35 0.85 -22.33
C GLU A 94 4.87 1.17 -20.90
N PRO A 95 5.07 0.16 -20.03
CA PRO A 95 5.71 0.36 -18.74
C PRO A 95 7.08 1.02 -18.93
N THR A 96 7.22 2.26 -18.45
CA THR A 96 8.42 3.07 -18.65
C THR A 96 9.16 3.20 -17.32
N PRO A 97 10.47 2.90 -17.24
CA PRO A 97 11.23 3.14 -16.02
C PRO A 97 11.10 4.58 -15.53
N TRP A 98 11.05 4.77 -14.22
CA TRP A 98 11.08 6.12 -13.66
C TRP A 98 12.39 6.82 -14.04
N PRO A 99 12.39 8.05 -14.59
CA PRO A 99 13.60 8.71 -15.05
C PRO A 99 14.66 8.81 -13.96
N THR A 100 15.89 8.42 -14.30
CA THR A 100 17.06 8.52 -13.41
C THR A 100 17.32 9.97 -13.03
N ARG A 101 17.63 10.21 -11.75
CA ARG A 101 17.84 11.55 -11.20
C ARG A 101 19.31 11.78 -10.91
N THR A 102 19.73 13.04 -11.03
CA THR A 102 20.99 13.54 -10.48
C THR A 102 20.81 13.87 -8.99
N ASP A 103 21.81 13.49 -8.18
CA ASP A 103 22.10 13.93 -6.80
C ASP A 103 20.92 14.09 -5.83
N GLY A 104 20.49 12.98 -5.21
CA GLY A 104 19.73 12.98 -3.95
C GLY A 104 18.35 13.64 -3.96
N GLN A 105 17.75 13.85 -5.13
CA GLN A 105 16.41 14.46 -5.20
C GLN A 105 15.30 13.39 -5.20
N PRO A 106 14.21 13.57 -4.43
CA PRO A 106 13.16 12.56 -4.28
C PRO A 106 12.21 12.54 -5.47
N LYS A 107 11.93 11.38 -6.07
CA LYS A 107 10.99 11.17 -7.22
C LYS A 107 9.80 12.09 -7.09
N ARG A 108 9.57 12.97 -8.06
CA ARG A 108 8.51 13.98 -8.01
C ARG A 108 7.53 13.81 -9.15
N ALA A 109 6.24 13.89 -8.86
CA ALA A 109 5.22 13.96 -9.90
C ALA A 109 4.04 14.81 -9.44
N SER A 110 3.32 15.33 -10.42
CA SER A 110 2.11 16.11 -10.17
C SER A 110 0.84 15.34 -10.51
N VAL A 111 -0.25 15.65 -9.81
CA VAL A 111 -1.61 15.18 -10.08
C VAL A 111 -2.51 16.38 -10.35
N ASN A 112 -3.13 16.41 -11.54
CA ASN A 112 -4.12 17.39 -11.93
C ASN A 112 -5.55 16.83 -11.80
N SER A 113 -6.47 17.64 -11.30
CA SER A 113 -7.90 17.36 -11.36
C SER A 113 -8.71 18.64 -11.56
N PHE A 114 -9.47 18.71 -12.65
CA PHE A 114 -10.26 19.88 -13.02
C PHE A 114 -11.74 19.54 -12.95
N GLY A 115 -12.47 20.19 -12.04
CA GLY A 115 -13.91 20.02 -11.90
C GLY A 115 -14.65 20.75 -13.02
N PHE A 116 -15.76 20.18 -13.50
CA PHE A 116 -16.58 20.79 -14.55
C PHE A 116 -17.09 22.19 -14.18
N GLY A 117 -17.24 22.49 -12.88
CA GLY A 117 -17.61 23.81 -12.37
C GLY A 117 -16.47 24.86 -12.39
N GLY A 118 -15.28 24.51 -12.89
CA GLY A 118 -14.13 25.41 -13.02
C GLY A 118 -13.13 25.36 -11.86
N THR A 119 -13.42 24.63 -10.78
CA THR A 119 -12.48 24.44 -9.67
C THR A 119 -11.34 23.50 -10.08
N ASN A 120 -10.10 23.98 -9.98
CA ASN A 120 -8.91 23.23 -10.35
C ASN A 120 -8.09 22.88 -9.11
N ALA A 121 -7.56 21.65 -9.07
CA ALA A 121 -6.61 21.20 -8.07
C ALA A 121 -5.34 20.66 -8.73
N HIS A 122 -4.18 21.04 -8.19
CA HIS A 122 -2.87 20.53 -8.55
C HIS A 122 -2.12 20.14 -7.28
N VAL A 123 -1.63 18.90 -7.22
CA VAL A 123 -0.84 18.41 -6.10
C VAL A 123 0.51 17.94 -6.61
N ILE A 124 1.57 18.29 -5.89
CA ILE A 124 2.93 17.79 -6.11
C ILE A 124 3.21 16.73 -5.04
N LEU A 125 3.66 15.55 -5.49
CA LEU A 125 4.03 14.43 -4.63
C LEU A 125 5.51 14.15 -4.78
N GLU A 126 6.14 13.79 -3.67
CA GLU A 126 7.54 13.35 -3.62
C GLU A 126 7.64 11.98 -2.97
N SER A 127 8.57 11.15 -3.44
CA SER A 127 8.86 9.87 -2.79
C SER A 127 9.48 10.11 -1.42
N TYR A 128 9.04 9.33 -0.44
CA TYR A 128 9.76 9.20 0.81
C TYR A 128 11.08 8.45 0.58
N GLU A 129 12.20 9.05 1.01
CA GLU A 129 13.50 8.40 1.05
C GLU A 129 13.73 7.92 2.48
N PRO A 130 13.57 6.61 2.76
CA PRO A 130 13.84 6.10 4.09
C PRO A 130 15.32 6.27 4.40
N GLU A 131 15.62 6.72 5.62
CA GLU A 131 16.97 6.54 6.17
C GLU A 131 17.32 5.05 6.09
N PRO A 132 18.58 4.69 5.79
CA PRO A 132 18.98 3.29 5.70
C PRO A 132 18.61 2.59 7.00
N GLU A 133 17.63 1.69 6.93
CA GLU A 133 17.21 0.90 8.07
C GLU A 133 18.44 0.20 8.65
N GLN A 134 18.71 0.43 9.94
CA GLN A 134 19.60 -0.45 10.67
C GLN A 134 18.98 -1.84 10.55
N LYS A 135 19.65 -2.73 9.81
CA LYS A 135 19.26 -4.15 9.73
C LYS A 135 18.97 -4.60 11.15
N SER A 136 17.71 -4.95 11.41
CA SER A 136 17.37 -5.64 12.64
C SER A 136 18.28 -6.86 12.70
N LEU A 137 18.92 -7.06 13.86
CA LEU A 137 19.70 -8.26 14.11
C LEU A 137 18.76 -9.43 13.80
N THR A 138 19.07 -10.19 12.75
CA THR A 138 18.31 -11.37 12.39
C THR A 138 18.35 -12.30 13.58
N SER A 139 17.24 -12.39 14.30
CA SER A 139 17.02 -13.29 15.44
C SER A 139 16.84 -14.74 14.98
N ASP A 140 17.46 -15.13 13.86
CA ASP A 140 17.27 -16.45 13.23
C ASP A 140 17.75 -17.60 14.15
N ASP A 141 18.58 -17.29 15.15
CA ASP A 141 19.08 -18.26 16.15
C ASP A 141 18.31 -18.23 17.49
N LEU A 142 17.34 -17.32 17.68
CA LEU A 142 16.54 -17.27 18.90
C LEU A 142 15.14 -17.87 18.68
N PRO A 143 14.62 -18.64 19.64
CA PRO A 143 13.27 -19.18 19.53
C PRO A 143 12.27 -18.03 19.47
N PHE A 144 11.33 -18.13 18.53
CA PHE A 144 10.19 -17.23 18.47
C PHE A 144 9.35 -17.43 19.74
N THR A 145 9.15 -16.37 20.54
CA THR A 145 8.36 -16.44 21.77
C THR A 145 7.20 -15.46 21.79
N THR A 146 7.11 -14.57 20.80
CA THR A 146 6.09 -13.52 20.76
C THR A 146 4.75 -14.10 20.27
N PRO A 147 3.65 -14.01 21.04
CA PRO A 147 2.38 -14.56 20.58
C PRO A 147 1.82 -13.78 19.39
N ILE A 148 1.40 -14.50 18.35
CA ILE A 148 0.68 -13.94 17.20
C ILE A 148 -0.79 -13.86 17.57
N VAL A 149 -1.31 -12.65 17.69
CA VAL A 149 -2.71 -12.41 18.06
C VAL A 149 -3.49 -11.90 16.86
N ILE A 150 -4.57 -12.59 16.52
CA ILE A 150 -5.48 -12.18 15.45
C ILE A 150 -6.83 -11.88 16.10
N SER A 151 -7.44 -10.78 15.67
CA SER A 151 -8.77 -10.41 16.14
C SER A 151 -9.72 -10.01 15.02
N ALA A 152 -11.02 -10.15 15.27
CA ALA A 152 -12.08 -9.73 14.35
C ALA A 152 -13.39 -9.42 15.09
N HIS A 153 -14.37 -8.85 14.38
CA HIS A 153 -15.72 -8.59 14.92
C HIS A 153 -16.63 -9.82 14.93
N SER A 154 -16.29 -10.87 14.19
CA SER A 154 -17.02 -12.14 14.17
C SER A 154 -16.08 -13.32 14.02
N GLN A 155 -16.54 -14.52 14.39
CA GLN A 155 -15.77 -15.76 14.27
C GLN A 155 -15.44 -16.08 12.81
N THR A 156 -16.38 -15.83 11.88
CA THR A 156 -16.16 -15.97 10.44
C THR A 156 -15.07 -15.04 9.93
N SER A 157 -15.08 -13.77 10.36
CA SER A 157 -14.04 -12.80 9.98
C SER A 157 -12.69 -13.14 10.61
N LEU A 158 -12.68 -13.72 11.81
CA LEU A 158 -11.47 -14.19 12.47
C LEU A 158 -10.83 -15.34 11.68
N LEU A 159 -11.64 -16.32 11.25
CA LEU A 159 -11.18 -17.43 10.41
C LEU A 159 -10.61 -16.94 9.08
N GLU A 160 -11.25 -15.95 8.44
CA GLU A 160 -10.75 -15.34 7.21
C GLU A 160 -9.43 -14.58 7.42
N ASN A 161 -9.30 -13.84 8.54
CA ASN A 161 -8.03 -13.19 8.89
C ASN A 161 -6.91 -14.21 9.15
N ILE A 162 -7.22 -15.35 9.78
CA ILE A 162 -6.29 -16.47 9.96
C ILE A 162 -5.85 -17.00 8.59
N ARG A 163 -6.78 -17.28 7.66
CA ARG A 163 -6.44 -17.74 6.30
C ARG A 163 -5.54 -16.76 5.56
N ARG A 164 -5.87 -15.45 5.62
CA ARG A 164 -5.06 -14.41 4.98
C ARG A 164 -3.65 -14.34 5.56
N LEU A 165 -3.51 -14.47 6.87
CA LEU A 165 -2.19 -14.49 7.51
C LEU A 165 -1.40 -15.75 7.11
N THR A 166 -2.04 -16.93 7.11
CA THR A 166 -1.40 -18.17 6.65
C THR A 166 -0.87 -18.03 5.23
N THR A 167 -1.69 -17.56 4.30
CA THR A 167 -1.29 -17.33 2.91
C THR A 167 -0.17 -16.30 2.81
N TYR A 168 -0.22 -15.23 3.61
CA TYR A 168 0.83 -14.21 3.63
C TYR A 168 2.17 -14.78 4.11
N ILE A 169 2.19 -15.50 5.23
CA ILE A 169 3.41 -16.10 5.79
C ILE A 169 3.99 -17.15 4.83
N HIS A 170 3.13 -17.94 4.18
CA HIS A 170 3.54 -18.92 3.18
C HIS A 170 4.18 -18.26 1.95
N ASN A 171 3.58 -17.17 1.44
CA ASN A 171 4.09 -16.46 0.25
C ASN A 171 5.29 -15.54 0.53
N ASN A 172 5.65 -15.33 1.81
CA ASN A 172 6.76 -14.47 2.22
C ASN A 172 7.66 -15.23 3.22
N PRO A 173 8.43 -16.25 2.77
CA PRO A 173 9.22 -17.10 3.67
C PRO A 173 10.28 -16.33 4.47
N ASN A 174 10.72 -15.17 3.95
CA ASN A 174 11.74 -14.33 4.57
C ASN A 174 11.17 -13.25 5.51
N VAL A 175 9.84 -13.18 5.73
CA VAL A 175 9.26 -12.17 6.63
C VAL A 175 9.59 -12.49 8.08
N SER A 176 10.07 -11.53 8.86
CA SER A 176 10.27 -11.71 10.30
C SER A 176 8.95 -11.99 11.02
N LEU A 177 8.88 -13.08 11.79
CA LEU A 177 7.69 -13.41 12.57
C LEU A 177 7.49 -12.48 13.76
N ASP A 178 8.58 -11.94 14.32
CA ASP A 178 8.52 -10.91 15.36
C ASP A 178 7.92 -9.62 14.83
N ASP A 179 8.31 -9.19 13.62
CA ASP A 179 7.71 -8.00 13.00
C ASP A 179 6.23 -8.22 12.70
N VAL A 180 5.86 -9.43 12.24
CA VAL A 180 4.44 -9.80 12.03
C VAL A 180 3.68 -9.73 13.35
N ALA A 181 4.21 -10.32 14.43
CA ALA A 181 3.58 -10.27 15.74
C ALA A 181 3.44 -8.82 16.22
N TRP A 182 4.52 -8.04 16.16
CA TRP A 182 4.54 -6.63 16.54
C TRP A 182 3.52 -5.80 15.76
N MET A 183 3.42 -5.99 14.45
CA MET A 183 2.42 -5.32 13.61
C MET A 183 0.99 -5.69 14.00
N LEU A 184 0.74 -6.95 14.33
CA LEU A 184 -0.58 -7.40 14.79
C LEU A 184 -0.94 -6.85 16.18
N TRP A 185 0.03 -6.63 17.04
CA TRP A 185 -0.17 -6.03 18.35
C TRP A 185 -0.34 -4.50 18.30
N GLN A 186 0.56 -3.81 17.61
CA GLN A 186 0.68 -2.34 17.69
C GLN A 186 -0.01 -1.59 16.55
N ARG A 187 -0.24 -2.25 15.42
CA ARG A 187 -0.77 -1.61 14.19
C ARG A 187 -2.10 -2.22 13.72
N ARG A 188 -2.78 -2.97 14.59
CA ARG A 188 -4.13 -3.48 14.36
C ARG A 188 -5.00 -3.22 15.57
N SER A 189 -6.29 -3.01 15.32
CA SER A 189 -7.29 -2.88 16.38
C SER A 189 -7.46 -4.21 17.12
N GLY A 190 -7.56 -4.18 18.44
CA GLY A 190 -7.92 -5.35 19.26
C GLY A 190 -9.43 -5.53 19.34
N LEU A 191 -9.99 -6.46 18.57
CA LEU A 191 -11.44 -6.65 18.42
C LEU A 191 -12.02 -7.73 19.34
N GLY A 192 -13.35 -7.90 19.29
CA GLY A 192 -14.12 -8.72 20.22
C GLY A 192 -13.87 -10.22 20.14
N PHE A 193 -13.54 -10.79 18.99
CA PHE A 193 -13.14 -12.21 18.88
C PHE A 193 -11.63 -12.27 18.67
N ARG A 194 -10.93 -13.02 19.53
CA ARG A 194 -9.45 -13.09 19.51
C ARG A 194 -8.97 -14.53 19.51
N LYS A 195 -7.88 -14.81 18.81
CA LYS A 195 -7.13 -16.05 18.93
C LYS A 195 -5.64 -15.75 18.93
N SER A 196 -4.94 -16.27 19.94
CA SER A 196 -3.48 -16.24 20.02
C SER A 196 -2.90 -17.55 19.50
N PHE A 197 -1.77 -17.45 18.83
CA PHE A 197 -0.95 -18.56 18.39
C PHE A 197 0.43 -18.39 19.01
N HIS A 198 0.92 -19.47 19.61
CA HIS A 198 2.30 -19.57 20.08
C HIS A 198 3.00 -20.63 19.23
N ALA A 199 4.22 -20.34 18.83
CA ALA A 199 5.03 -21.23 18.02
C ALA A 199 6.50 -20.96 18.33
N THR A 200 7.32 -21.99 18.28
CA THR A 200 8.78 -21.87 18.46
C THR A 200 9.52 -21.74 17.13
N SER A 201 8.85 -22.08 16.03
CA SER A 201 9.35 -21.96 14.67
C SER A 201 8.23 -21.57 13.68
N ARG A 202 8.62 -21.16 12.47
CA ARG A 202 7.67 -20.89 11.38
C ARG A 202 6.82 -22.10 11.01
N ASN A 203 7.44 -23.28 10.98
CA ASN A 203 6.73 -24.52 10.64
C ASN A 203 5.68 -24.86 11.70
N ASP A 204 6.02 -24.69 12.98
CA ASP A 204 5.07 -24.89 14.09
C ASP A 204 3.89 -23.91 13.99
N LEU A 205 4.18 -22.65 13.65
CA LEU A 205 3.16 -21.62 13.46
C LEU A 205 2.20 -21.98 12.31
N LEU A 206 2.75 -22.30 11.13
CA LEU A 206 1.95 -22.66 9.96
C LEU A 206 1.10 -23.90 10.24
N ALA A 207 1.68 -24.95 10.84
CA ALA A 207 0.94 -26.14 11.23
C ALA A 207 -0.20 -25.80 12.21
N SER A 208 0.03 -24.92 13.19
CA SER A 208 -1.01 -24.50 14.13
C SER A 208 -2.13 -23.67 13.47
N LEU A 209 -1.78 -22.82 12.50
CA LEU A 209 -2.73 -22.01 11.74
C LEU A 209 -3.58 -22.91 10.83
N GLU A 210 -2.94 -23.80 10.07
CA GLU A 210 -3.59 -24.75 9.16
C GLU A 210 -4.52 -25.71 9.90
N LYS A 211 -4.06 -26.27 11.02
CA LYS A 211 -4.90 -27.10 11.90
C LYS A 211 -6.14 -26.33 12.36
N THR A 212 -5.96 -25.08 12.79
CA THR A 212 -7.10 -24.24 13.19
C THR A 212 -8.09 -24.00 12.04
N ILE A 213 -7.60 -23.78 10.82
CA ILE A 213 -8.46 -23.60 9.65
C ILE A 213 -9.25 -24.87 9.35
N ALA A 214 -8.59 -26.04 9.41
CA ALA A 214 -9.22 -27.34 9.18
C ALA A 214 -10.28 -27.66 10.24
N ASP A 215 -9.96 -27.44 11.51
CA ASP A 215 -10.89 -27.68 12.64
C ASP A 215 -12.12 -26.75 12.59
N SER A 216 -12.03 -25.62 11.87
CA SER A 216 -13.08 -24.60 11.77
C SER A 216 -13.83 -24.60 10.44
N ALA A 217 -13.76 -25.68 9.65
CA ALA A 217 -14.31 -25.74 8.29
C ALA A 217 -15.86 -25.83 8.19
N GLY A 218 -16.58 -25.86 9.32
CA GLY A 218 -18.05 -25.92 9.35
C GLY A 218 -18.75 -24.59 9.00
N GLU A 219 -20.06 -24.64 8.74
CA GLU A 219 -20.89 -23.46 8.36
C GLU A 219 -20.92 -22.35 9.42
N GLN A 220 -20.68 -22.70 10.69
CA GLN A 220 -20.61 -21.79 11.84
C GLN A 220 -19.33 -22.08 12.62
N PRO A 221 -18.20 -21.39 12.35
CA PRO A 221 -16.95 -21.65 13.04
C PRO A 221 -17.04 -21.23 14.52
N SER A 222 -16.84 -22.17 15.44
CA SER A 222 -16.70 -21.90 16.88
C SER A 222 -15.25 -21.50 17.21
N LEU A 223 -14.85 -20.32 16.73
CA LEU A 223 -13.45 -19.89 16.78
C LEU A 223 -13.22 -18.63 17.61
N GLY A 224 -12.12 -18.64 18.34
CA GLY A 224 -11.66 -17.51 19.15
C GLY A 224 -12.35 -17.45 20.50
N THR A 225 -11.67 -16.85 21.46
CA THR A 225 -12.25 -16.49 22.74
C THR A 225 -12.94 -15.14 22.54
N PRO A 226 -14.25 -15.00 22.81
CA PRO A 226 -14.83 -13.68 22.92
C PRO A 226 -14.04 -12.96 24.01
N ALA A 227 -13.45 -11.81 23.68
CA ALA A 227 -12.81 -10.93 24.63
C ALA A 227 -13.87 -10.68 25.70
N ALA A 228 -13.67 -11.29 26.88
CA ALA A 228 -14.61 -11.13 27.95
C ALA A 228 -14.73 -9.63 28.19
N SER A 229 -15.94 -9.10 28.05
CA SER A 229 -16.25 -7.70 28.34
C SER A 229 -16.11 -7.36 29.84
N LEU A 230 -15.36 -8.18 30.59
CA LEU A 230 -15.35 -8.22 32.04
C LEU A 230 -14.49 -7.11 32.66
N VAL A 231 -13.81 -6.31 31.86
CA VAL A 231 -13.03 -5.20 32.38
C VAL A 231 -13.17 -4.03 31.42
N SER A 232 -13.77 -2.94 31.90
CA SER A 232 -13.68 -1.66 31.19
C SER A 232 -12.20 -1.35 30.98
N PRO A 233 -11.76 -0.83 29.81
CA PRO A 233 -10.37 -0.41 29.61
C PRO A 233 -9.86 0.55 30.70
N SER A 234 -10.77 1.27 31.37
CA SER A 234 -10.48 2.16 32.50
C SER A 234 -10.20 1.47 33.83
N GLU A 235 -10.64 0.22 34.01
CA GLU A 235 -10.53 -0.50 35.29
C GLU A 235 -9.24 -1.33 35.36
N GLY A 236 -8.65 -1.71 34.22
CA GLY A 236 -7.46 -2.55 34.15
C GLY A 236 -7.71 -3.97 34.68
N PHE A 237 -7.04 -4.97 34.13
CA PHE A 237 -7.14 -6.32 34.71
C PHE A 237 -6.10 -6.44 35.82
N GLY A 238 -6.57 -6.75 37.04
CA GLY A 238 -5.67 -7.14 38.13
C GLY A 238 -5.04 -8.50 37.83
N VAL A 239 -3.72 -8.60 37.92
CA VAL A 239 -3.01 -9.87 37.82
C VAL A 239 -2.62 -10.32 39.22
N LEU A 240 -3.12 -11.49 39.65
CA LEU A 240 -2.66 -12.13 40.89
C LEU A 240 -1.53 -13.10 40.56
N GLY A 241 -0.30 -12.75 40.97
CA GLY A 241 0.84 -13.65 40.87
C GLY A 241 0.71 -14.80 41.88
N ILE A 242 0.57 -16.03 41.40
CA ILE A 242 0.52 -17.24 42.23
C ILE A 242 1.89 -17.90 42.21
N PHE A 243 2.47 -18.14 43.39
CA PHE A 243 3.79 -18.75 43.55
C PHE A 243 3.64 -20.21 44.00
N SER A 244 4.17 -21.14 43.21
CA SER A 244 4.16 -22.57 43.56
C SER A 244 5.09 -22.85 44.74
N GLY A 245 4.63 -23.71 45.66
CA GLY A 245 5.45 -24.18 46.79
C GLY A 245 6.46 -25.27 46.39
N HIS A 246 7.15 -25.80 47.41
CA HIS A 246 8.06 -26.93 47.27
C HIS A 246 7.31 -28.20 46.78
N GLY A 247 7.90 -28.95 45.83
CA GLY A 247 7.29 -30.16 45.25
C GLY A 247 6.78 -30.01 43.81
N ALA A 248 6.83 -28.80 43.24
CA ALA A 248 6.40 -28.52 41.86
C ALA A 248 7.58 -28.49 40.84
N GLN A 249 8.80 -28.80 41.27
CA GLN A 249 9.96 -28.88 40.38
C GLN A 249 9.87 -30.07 39.40
N TRP A 250 10.36 -29.88 38.18
CA TRP A 250 10.47 -30.88 37.11
C TRP A 250 11.92 -31.27 36.83
#